data_AF-A0A532TW51-F1
#
_entry.id   AF-A0A532TW51-F1
#
_cell.length_a   1.000
_cell.length_b   1.000
_cell.length_c   1.000
_cell.angle_alpha   90.00
_cell.angle_beta   90.00
_cell.angle_gamma   90.00
#
_symmetry.space_group_name_H-M   'P 1'
#
loop_
_entity.id
_entity.type
_entity.pdbx_description
1 polymer ?
#
loop_
_entity_poly.entity_id
_entity_poly.type
_entity_poly.pdbx_seq_one_letter_code
_entity_poly.pdbx_strand_id
1 'polypeptide(L)'
;MERITALFIALGIFIVAILALPIANIFFKQFAFDLTGFLSAITDQGVLKAVGLSCFSAFLAVLVTFVFGVPLAYLLARKDFRGKALIEGIIDLPMAIPHVVAGIMLLTVFGLSGLIGGPVSPFLRFEGALPGIVVAMLFVSAPFLINSAREGFQSVDPRLEKVARSLGATEWEAFRKVAFPLAFPQIFSGAIMSWARAISEFAAVIMLVGFFPMVAPGMIWSRFYSLGLYEGMRVAVILLLITLSVFVGLKYLQGRLYAEH
;
A
#
# COMPACT_ATOMS: atom_id res chain seq x y z
N MET A 1 -13.89 -16.04 -36.09
CA MET A 1 -13.51 -14.94 -35.17
C MET A 1 -13.67 -13.63 -35.92
N GLU A 2 -14.44 -12.70 -35.37
CA GLU A 2 -14.58 -11.36 -35.94
C GLU A 2 -13.21 -10.65 -35.95
N ARG A 3 -12.91 -9.87 -37.00
CA ARG A 3 -11.61 -9.17 -37.16
C ARG A 3 -11.24 -8.32 -35.94
N ILE A 4 -12.25 -7.79 -35.24
CA ILE A 4 -12.10 -6.99 -34.02
C ILE A 4 -11.63 -7.85 -32.84
N THR A 5 -12.18 -9.06 -32.65
CA THR A 5 -11.76 -9.96 -31.57
C THR A 5 -10.29 -10.34 -31.69
N ALA A 6 -9.83 -10.65 -32.91
CA ALA A 6 -8.43 -10.99 -33.15
C ALA A 6 -7.49 -9.81 -32.84
N LEU A 7 -7.88 -8.59 -33.21
CA LEU A 7 -7.13 -7.37 -32.87
C LEU A 7 -7.07 -7.16 -31.35
N PHE A 8 -8.18 -7.29 -30.63
CA PHE A 8 -8.23 -7.11 -29.18
C PHE A 8 -7.43 -8.18 -28.44
N ILE A 9 -7.43 -9.43 -28.93
CA ILE A 9 -6.58 -10.49 -28.38
C ILE A 9 -5.10 -10.14 -28.59
N ALA A 10 -4.69 -9.71 -29.79
CA ALA A 10 -3.31 -9.35 -30.06
C ALA A 10 -2.81 -8.19 -29.18
N LEU A 11 -3.63 -7.13 -29.06
CA LEU A 11 -3.34 -5.99 -28.18
C LEU A 11 -3.31 -6.41 -26.70
N GLY A 12 -4.21 -7.29 -26.27
CA GLY A 12 -4.23 -7.84 -24.92
C GLY A 12 -2.98 -8.68 -24.60
N ILE A 13 -2.58 -9.58 -25.50
CA ILE A 13 -1.36 -10.39 -25.37
C ILE A 13 -0.13 -9.49 -25.26
N PHE A 14 -0.04 -8.43 -26.05
CA PHE A 14 1.06 -7.49 -26.00
C PHE A 14 1.21 -6.84 -24.61
N ILE A 15 0.11 -6.36 -24.02
CA ILE A 15 0.11 -5.77 -22.67
C ILE A 15 0.48 -6.82 -21.62
N VAL A 16 -0.12 -8.01 -21.67
CA VAL A 16 0.17 -9.09 -20.72
C VAL A 16 1.63 -9.50 -20.80
N ALA A 17 2.21 -9.60 -22.00
CA ALA A 17 3.61 -9.94 -22.20
C ALA A 17 4.54 -8.89 -21.60
N ILE A 18 4.29 -7.59 -21.81
CA ILE A 18 5.11 -6.51 -21.22
C ILE A 18 5.13 -6.57 -19.70
N LEU A 19 4.01 -6.93 -19.06
CA LEU A 19 3.92 -7.04 -17.60
C LEU A 19 4.55 -8.34 -17.07
N ALA A 20 4.31 -9.46 -17.75
CA ALA A 20 4.72 -10.78 -17.29
C ALA A 20 6.20 -11.10 -17.58
N LEU A 21 6.74 -10.63 -18.72
CA LEU A 21 8.10 -10.98 -19.15
C LEU A 21 9.18 -10.53 -18.16
N PRO A 22 9.19 -9.29 -17.61
CA PRO A 22 10.21 -8.88 -16.65
C PRO A 22 10.17 -9.72 -15.36
N ILE A 23 8.96 -10.05 -14.89
CA ILE A 23 8.73 -10.88 -13.71
C ILE A 23 9.22 -12.31 -13.97
N ALA A 24 8.85 -12.90 -15.09
CA ALA A 24 9.32 -14.24 -15.46
C ALA A 24 10.84 -14.28 -15.64
N ASN A 25 11.42 -13.25 -16.28
CA ASN A 25 12.84 -13.18 -16.56
C ASN A 25 13.69 -12.98 -15.30
N ILE A 26 13.24 -12.20 -14.32
CA ILE A 26 13.99 -12.03 -13.06
C ILE A 26 14.02 -13.34 -12.26
N PHE A 27 12.90 -14.08 -12.22
CA PHE A 27 12.86 -15.41 -11.60
C PHE A 27 13.72 -16.42 -12.36
N PHE A 28 13.62 -16.45 -13.70
CA PHE A 28 14.45 -17.31 -14.52
C PHE A 28 15.94 -17.03 -14.29
N LYS A 29 16.37 -15.77 -14.32
CA LYS A 29 17.76 -15.41 -14.07
C LYS A 29 18.25 -15.81 -12.68
N GLN A 30 17.43 -15.58 -11.65
CA GLN A 30 17.80 -15.91 -10.28
C GLN A 30 17.94 -17.42 -10.08
N PHE A 31 16.95 -18.21 -10.51
CA PHE A 31 16.92 -19.64 -10.24
C PHE A 31 17.78 -20.47 -11.22
N ALA A 32 17.97 -20.00 -12.46
CA ALA A 32 18.80 -20.70 -13.44
C ALA A 32 20.30 -20.39 -13.29
N PHE A 33 20.66 -19.16 -12.90
CA PHE A 33 22.07 -18.72 -12.92
C PHE A 33 22.65 -18.31 -11.57
N ASP A 34 21.83 -18.03 -10.54
CA ASP A 34 22.31 -17.47 -9.25
C ASP A 34 21.55 -18.05 -8.04
N LEU A 35 21.30 -19.36 -8.06
CA LEU A 35 20.56 -20.03 -6.97
C LEU A 35 21.33 -20.00 -5.64
N THR A 36 22.65 -20.17 -5.68
CA THR A 36 23.50 -20.14 -4.48
C THR A 36 23.49 -18.76 -3.83
N GLY A 37 23.61 -17.70 -4.63
CA GLY A 37 23.52 -16.32 -4.17
C GLY A 37 22.17 -15.97 -3.56
N PHE A 38 21.08 -16.48 -4.14
CA PHE A 38 19.73 -16.35 -3.58
C PHE A 38 19.62 -17.01 -2.20
N LEU A 39 20.11 -18.25 -2.04
CA LEU A 39 20.08 -18.96 -0.76
C LEU A 39 20.88 -18.22 0.32
N SER A 40 22.05 -17.68 -0.03
CA SER A 40 22.84 -16.84 0.88
C SER A 40 22.07 -15.58 1.30
N ALA A 41 21.38 -14.92 0.36
CA ALA A 41 20.60 -13.71 0.64
C ALA A 41 19.38 -13.97 1.55
N ILE A 42 18.77 -15.16 1.51
CA ILE A 42 17.68 -15.52 2.43
C ILE A 42 18.18 -15.65 3.88
N THR A 43 19.43 -16.10 4.07
CA THR A 43 20.04 -16.22 5.40
C THR A 43 20.72 -14.95 5.89
N ASP A 44 20.82 -13.93 5.03
CA ASP A 44 21.47 -12.67 5.33
C ASP A 44 20.62 -11.84 6.31
N GLN A 45 21.16 -11.57 7.50
CA GLN A 45 20.45 -10.82 8.53
C GLN A 45 20.10 -9.39 8.12
N GLY A 46 20.91 -8.74 7.28
CA GLY A 46 20.63 -7.41 6.76
C GLY A 46 19.43 -7.41 5.83
N VAL A 47 19.36 -8.40 4.93
CA VAL A 47 18.21 -8.59 4.03
C VAL A 47 16.94 -8.89 4.82
N LEU A 48 17.00 -9.84 5.76
CA LEU A 48 15.84 -10.20 6.58
C LEU A 48 15.33 -9.02 7.42
N LYS A 49 16.23 -8.22 8.01
CA LYS A 49 15.85 -7.01 8.75
C LYS A 49 15.21 -5.96 7.84
N ALA A 50 15.76 -5.73 6.64
CA ALA A 50 15.22 -4.75 5.71
C ALA A 50 13.83 -5.14 5.18
N VAL A 51 13.65 -6.41 4.83
CA VAL A 51 12.37 -6.97 4.39
C VAL A 51 11.34 -6.96 5.51
N GLY A 52 11.73 -7.39 6.71
CA GLY A 52 10.86 -7.36 7.89
C GLY A 52 10.42 -5.95 8.23
N LEU A 53 11.35 -4.98 8.21
CA LEU A 53 11.04 -3.57 8.44
C LEU A 53 10.07 -3.01 7.40
N SER A 54 10.27 -3.32 6.12
CA SER A 54 9.34 -2.91 5.04
C SER A 54 7.94 -3.47 5.26
N CYS A 55 7.82 -4.76 5.55
CA CYS A 55 6.51 -5.39 5.79
C CYS A 55 5.81 -4.80 7.01
N PHE A 56 6.55 -4.61 8.10
CA PHE A 56 6.03 -4.09 9.36
C PHE A 56 5.61 -2.62 9.25
N SER A 57 6.46 -1.77 8.66
CA SER A 57 6.13 -0.35 8.45
C SER A 57 4.96 -0.16 7.49
N ALA A 58 4.87 -0.96 6.41
CA ALA A 58 3.72 -0.97 5.51
C ALA A 58 2.43 -1.39 6.23
N PHE A 59 2.51 -2.41 7.09
CA PHE A 59 1.37 -2.83 7.91
C PHE A 59 0.91 -1.72 8.86
N LEU A 60 1.84 -1.04 9.55
CA LEU A 60 1.50 0.07 10.44
C LEU A 60 0.87 1.25 9.66
N ALA A 61 1.38 1.57 8.48
CA ALA A 61 0.79 2.60 7.63
C ALA A 61 -0.67 2.26 7.28
N VAL A 62 -0.93 1.02 6.86
CA VAL A 62 -2.29 0.54 6.57
C VAL A 62 -3.17 0.54 7.81
N LEU A 63 -2.66 0.14 8.97
CA LEU A 63 -3.41 0.16 10.22
C LEU A 63 -3.85 1.58 10.60
N VAL A 64 -2.94 2.56 10.46
CA VAL A 64 -3.26 3.97 10.70
C VAL A 64 -4.31 4.45 9.68
N THR A 65 -4.12 4.17 8.39
CA THR A 65 -5.13 4.51 7.37
C THR A 65 -6.46 3.81 7.63
N PHE A 66 -6.48 2.59 8.15
CA PHE A 66 -7.70 1.88 8.48
C PHE A 66 -8.44 2.59 9.63
N VAL A 67 -7.73 2.93 10.70
CA VAL A 67 -8.32 3.59 11.88
C VAL A 67 -8.87 4.97 11.56
N PHE A 68 -8.16 5.78 10.76
CA PHE A 68 -8.55 7.17 10.48
C PHE A 68 -9.27 7.36 9.13
N GLY A 69 -8.87 6.60 8.12
CA GLY A 69 -9.38 6.70 6.76
C GLY A 69 -10.72 6.01 6.53
N VAL A 70 -11.01 4.88 7.21
CA VAL A 70 -12.31 4.20 7.07
C VAL A 70 -13.47 5.06 7.60
N PRO A 71 -13.38 5.70 8.78
CA PRO A 71 -14.41 6.64 9.23
C PRO A 71 -14.59 7.83 8.27
N LEU A 72 -13.48 8.36 7.73
CA LEU A 72 -13.54 9.43 6.74
C LEU A 72 -14.24 8.98 5.46
N ALA A 73 -13.92 7.78 4.97
CA ALA A 73 -14.55 7.19 3.79
C ALA A 73 -16.06 6.99 3.99
N TYR A 74 -16.49 6.54 5.18
CA TYR A 74 -17.91 6.45 5.53
C TYR A 74 -18.59 7.83 5.50
N LEU A 75 -17.95 8.85 6.07
CA LEU A 75 -18.47 10.22 6.06
C LEU A 75 -18.65 10.73 4.62
N LEU A 76 -17.64 10.54 3.77
CA LEU A 76 -17.68 10.93 2.36
C LEU A 76 -18.73 10.15 1.56
N ALA A 77 -18.98 8.89 1.91
CA ALA A 77 -20.00 8.06 1.26
C ALA A 77 -21.44 8.40 1.70
N ARG A 78 -21.63 9.00 2.88
CA ARG A 78 -22.97 9.22 3.47
C ARG A 78 -23.44 10.66 3.48
N LYS A 79 -22.53 11.64 3.55
CA LYS A 79 -22.88 13.05 3.69
C LYS A 79 -22.44 13.86 2.48
N ASP A 80 -23.28 14.82 2.11
CA ASP A 80 -22.94 15.88 1.18
C ASP A 80 -22.82 17.19 1.96
N PHE A 81 -21.66 17.81 1.88
CA PHE A 81 -21.36 19.05 2.58
C PHE A 81 -20.43 19.92 1.73
N ARG A 82 -20.44 21.23 2.01
CA ARG A 82 -19.58 22.20 1.31
C ARG A 82 -18.11 21.88 1.60
N GLY A 83 -17.31 21.63 0.56
CA GLY A 83 -15.90 21.26 0.67
C GLY A 83 -15.60 19.76 0.53
N LYS A 84 -16.61 18.89 0.37
CA LYS A 84 -16.42 17.46 0.10
C LYS A 84 -15.46 17.20 -1.07
N ALA A 85 -15.70 17.84 -2.21
CA ALA A 85 -14.85 17.69 -3.40
C ALA A 85 -13.39 18.12 -3.17
N LEU A 86 -13.15 19.12 -2.30
CA LEU A 86 -11.79 19.53 -1.94
C LEU A 86 -11.11 18.46 -1.10
N ILE A 87 -11.81 17.87 -0.13
CA ILE A 87 -11.28 16.76 0.69
C ILE A 87 -10.97 15.55 -0.18
N GLU A 88 -11.88 15.20 -1.10
CA GLU A 88 -11.65 14.11 -2.06
C GLU A 88 -10.42 14.40 -2.94
N GLY A 89 -10.30 15.63 -3.45
CA GLY A 89 -9.11 16.05 -4.20
C GLY A 89 -7.81 15.98 -3.40
N ILE A 90 -7.84 16.33 -2.10
CA ILE A 90 -6.67 16.20 -1.20
C ILE A 90 -6.30 14.73 -0.98
N ILE A 91 -7.30 13.85 -0.85
CA ILE A 91 -7.08 12.40 -0.70
C ILE A 91 -6.44 11.83 -1.97
N ASP A 92 -6.85 12.28 -3.15
CA ASP A 92 -6.34 11.74 -4.42
C ASP A 92 -5.00 12.37 -4.84
N LEU A 93 -4.66 13.54 -4.29
CA LEU A 93 -3.44 14.29 -4.63
C LEU A 93 -2.13 13.48 -4.55
N PRO A 94 -1.90 12.63 -3.53
CA PRO A 94 -0.67 11.82 -3.45
C PRO A 94 -0.46 10.89 -4.64
N MET A 95 -1.53 10.50 -5.35
CA MET A 95 -1.44 9.64 -6.54
C MET A 95 -0.85 10.36 -7.75
N ALA A 96 -0.96 11.69 -7.79
CA ALA A 96 -0.42 12.53 -8.87
C ALA A 96 0.98 13.09 -8.55
N ILE A 97 1.40 13.09 -7.29
CA ILE A 97 2.67 13.67 -6.86
C ILE A 97 3.83 12.69 -7.15
N PRO A 98 4.90 13.13 -7.84
CA PRO A 98 6.12 12.33 -7.98
C PRO A 98 6.73 11.96 -6.62
N HIS A 99 7.15 10.71 -6.42
CA HIS A 99 7.54 10.20 -5.10
C HIS A 99 8.71 10.94 -4.44
N VAL A 100 9.68 11.43 -5.21
CA VAL A 100 10.77 12.26 -4.70
C VAL A 100 10.24 13.58 -4.15
N VAL A 101 9.28 14.20 -4.85
CA VAL A 101 8.63 15.45 -4.42
C VAL A 101 7.85 15.20 -3.13
N ALA A 102 7.10 14.10 -3.05
CA ALA A 102 6.40 13.70 -1.82
C ALA A 102 7.36 13.57 -0.63
N GLY A 103 8.53 12.95 -0.84
CA GLY A 103 9.55 12.83 0.19
C GLY A 103 10.06 14.18 0.71
N ILE A 104 10.37 15.12 -0.18
CA ILE A 104 10.80 16.47 0.20
C ILE A 104 9.68 17.21 0.94
N MET A 105 8.43 17.14 0.44
CA MET A 105 7.28 17.74 1.12
C MET A 105 7.14 17.22 2.56
N LEU A 106 7.23 15.90 2.73
CA LEU A 106 7.16 15.29 4.05
C LEU A 106 8.34 15.71 4.93
N LEU A 107 9.55 15.84 4.38
CA LEU A 107 10.71 16.33 5.13
C LEU A 107 10.50 17.77 5.65
N THR A 108 9.90 18.65 4.87
CA THR A 108 9.59 20.03 5.33
C THR A 108 8.59 20.09 6.49
N VAL A 109 7.82 19.02 6.70
CA VAL A 109 6.82 18.93 7.78
C VAL A 109 7.36 18.11 8.96
N PHE A 110 7.88 16.92 8.69
CA PHE A 110 8.25 15.91 9.69
C PHE A 110 9.75 15.87 10.00
N GLY A 111 10.59 16.60 9.25
CA GLY A 111 12.00 16.77 9.57
C GLY A 111 12.23 17.50 10.89
N LEU A 112 13.46 17.43 11.41
CA LEU A 112 13.95 18.08 12.63
C LEU A 112 13.82 19.61 12.59
N SER A 113 13.84 20.20 11.40
CA SER A 113 13.56 21.63 11.19
C SER A 113 12.16 21.88 10.60
N GLY A 114 11.33 20.84 10.52
CA GLY A 114 9.99 20.89 9.96
C GLY A 114 8.94 21.39 10.94
N LEU A 115 7.78 21.77 10.40
CA LEU A 115 6.66 22.34 11.14
C LEU A 115 6.17 21.48 12.32
N ILE A 116 6.19 20.14 12.15
CA ILE A 116 5.75 19.16 13.15
C ILE A 116 6.95 18.45 13.75
N GLY A 117 7.91 18.02 12.92
CA GLY A 117 9.03 17.20 13.37
C GLY A 117 9.95 17.91 14.36
N GLY A 118 10.19 19.21 14.19
CA GLY A 118 11.01 20.00 15.11
C GLY A 118 10.43 20.07 16.53
N PRO A 119 9.21 20.59 16.70
CA PRO A 119 8.57 20.70 18.02
C PRO A 119 8.39 19.35 18.74
N VAL A 120 8.14 18.26 18.01
CA VAL A 120 7.87 16.94 18.59
C VAL A 120 9.14 16.09 18.73
N SER A 121 10.27 16.52 18.16
CA SER A 121 11.55 15.77 18.17
C SER A 121 12.06 15.27 19.55
N PRO A 122 11.75 15.91 20.70
CA PRO A 122 12.11 15.36 22.01
C PRO A 122 11.36 14.07 22.37
N PHE A 123 10.16 13.87 21.81
CA PHE A 123 9.28 12.73 22.12
C PHE A 123 9.18 11.72 20.98
N LEU A 124 9.19 12.21 19.74
CA LEU A 124 9.05 11.38 18.54
C LEU A 124 9.89 11.96 17.40
N ARG A 125 10.80 11.14 16.89
CA ARG A 125 11.63 11.48 15.71
C ARG A 125 11.11 10.76 14.48
N PHE A 126 11.12 11.45 13.34
CA PHE A 126 10.75 10.90 12.05
C PHE A 126 11.99 10.63 11.19
N GLU A 127 12.94 11.58 11.14
CA GLU A 127 14.24 11.35 10.49
C GLU A 127 15.00 10.22 11.18
N GLY A 128 15.61 9.33 10.39
CA GLY A 128 16.37 8.19 10.90
C GLY A 128 15.56 7.21 11.76
N ALA A 129 14.23 7.20 11.66
CA ALA A 129 13.37 6.42 12.56
C ALA A 129 12.14 5.81 11.87
N LEU A 130 11.57 4.77 12.50
CA LEU A 130 10.38 4.06 12.02
C LEU A 130 9.17 4.98 11.74
N PRO A 131 8.84 5.99 12.58
CA PRO A 131 7.70 6.87 12.32
C PRO A 131 7.79 7.60 10.99
N GLY A 132 8.99 8.00 10.55
CA GLY A 132 9.17 8.62 9.24
C GLY A 132 8.86 7.67 8.10
N ILE A 133 9.29 6.40 8.22
CA ILE A 133 8.96 5.37 7.22
C ILE A 133 7.43 5.19 7.14
N VAL A 134 6.78 5.07 8.29
CA VAL A 134 5.32 4.88 8.37
C VAL A 134 4.57 6.06 7.77
N VAL A 135 4.98 7.30 8.05
CA VAL A 135 4.34 8.49 7.48
C VAL A 135 4.54 8.58 5.97
N ALA A 136 5.75 8.28 5.48
CA ALA A 136 6.03 8.26 4.03
C ALA A 136 5.19 7.21 3.30
N MET A 137 5.13 5.99 3.84
CA MET A 137 4.30 4.92 3.29
C MET A 137 2.81 5.25 3.37
N LEU A 138 2.35 5.83 4.49
CA LEU A 138 0.96 6.25 4.68
C LEU A 138 0.56 7.31 3.66
N PHE A 139 1.37 8.35 3.46
CA PHE A 139 1.06 9.44 2.54
C PHE A 139 0.74 8.94 1.14
N VAL A 140 1.52 7.97 0.64
CA VAL A 140 1.38 7.47 -0.73
C VAL A 140 0.37 6.33 -0.85
N SER A 141 0.11 5.57 0.23
CA SER A 141 -0.78 4.41 0.20
C SER A 141 -2.21 4.68 0.69
N ALA A 142 -2.41 5.69 1.54
CA ALA A 142 -3.72 6.00 2.11
C ALA A 142 -4.88 6.14 1.09
N PRO A 143 -4.69 6.74 -0.10
CA PRO A 143 -5.79 6.92 -1.06
C PRO A 143 -6.43 5.60 -1.49
N PHE A 144 -5.63 4.53 -1.60
CA PHE A 144 -6.12 3.21 -2.03
C PHE A 144 -7.15 2.62 -1.06
N LEU A 145 -6.88 2.67 0.24
CA LEU A 145 -7.82 2.16 1.24
C LEU A 145 -9.01 3.11 1.41
N ILE A 146 -8.79 4.43 1.43
CA ILE A 146 -9.88 5.40 1.62
C ILE A 146 -10.89 5.33 0.46
N ASN A 147 -10.41 5.30 -0.79
CA ASN A 147 -11.28 5.24 -1.96
C ASN A 147 -12.04 3.91 -2.05
N SER A 148 -11.35 2.78 -1.84
CA SER A 148 -11.99 1.46 -1.83
C SER A 148 -13.01 1.32 -0.69
N ALA A 149 -12.73 1.88 0.50
CA ALA A 149 -13.68 1.91 1.60
C ALA A 149 -14.90 2.79 1.27
N ARG A 150 -14.69 3.93 0.61
CA ARG A 150 -15.77 4.85 0.18
C ARG A 150 -16.69 4.15 -0.81
N GLU A 151 -16.13 3.51 -1.83
CA GLU A 151 -16.88 2.69 -2.81
C GLU A 151 -17.63 1.55 -2.13
N GLY A 152 -16.99 0.87 -1.16
CA GLY A 152 -17.62 -0.13 -0.32
C GLY A 152 -18.87 0.40 0.38
N PHE A 153 -18.76 1.52 1.11
CA PHE A 153 -19.92 2.13 1.76
C PHE A 153 -20.97 2.63 0.75
N GLN A 154 -20.57 3.17 -0.40
CA GLN A 154 -21.52 3.60 -1.44
C GLN A 154 -22.32 2.44 -2.03
N SER A 155 -21.74 1.23 -2.08
CA SER A 155 -22.43 0.03 -2.57
C SER A 155 -23.50 -0.49 -1.59
N VAL A 156 -23.40 -0.15 -0.30
CA VAL A 156 -24.39 -0.54 0.72
C VAL A 156 -25.62 0.36 0.66
N ASP A 157 -26.81 -0.22 0.47
CA ASP A 157 -28.08 0.52 0.45
C ASP A 157 -28.30 1.28 1.77
N PRO A 158 -28.37 2.62 1.75
CA PRO A 158 -28.62 3.43 2.94
C PRO A 158 -29.92 3.10 3.67
N ARG A 159 -30.89 2.43 3.02
CA ARG A 159 -32.12 1.94 3.65
C ARG A 159 -31.85 0.92 4.74
N LEU A 160 -30.82 0.09 4.60
CA LEU A 160 -30.47 -0.92 5.61
C LEU A 160 -30.09 -0.27 6.94
N GLU A 161 -29.32 0.82 6.89
CA GLU A 161 -28.98 1.61 8.07
C GLU A 161 -30.22 2.29 8.66
N LYS A 162 -31.10 2.85 7.83
CA LYS A 162 -32.36 3.47 8.28
C LYS A 162 -33.28 2.47 9.00
N VAL A 163 -33.41 1.25 8.47
CA VAL A 163 -34.19 0.17 9.10
C VAL A 163 -33.60 -0.19 10.46
N ALA A 164 -32.28 -0.34 10.57
CA ALA A 164 -31.63 -0.60 11.86
C ALA A 164 -31.92 0.52 12.88
N ARG A 165 -31.89 1.79 12.44
CA ARG A 165 -32.22 2.96 13.29
C ARG A 165 -33.68 2.94 13.74
N SER A 166 -34.62 2.55 12.87
CA SER A 166 -36.04 2.39 13.22
C SER A 166 -36.29 1.27 14.23
N LEU A 167 -35.42 0.24 14.28
CA LEU A 167 -35.45 -0.82 15.28
C LEU A 167 -34.76 -0.45 16.60
N GLY A 168 -34.40 0.83 16.79
CA GLY A 168 -33.81 1.35 18.02
C GLY A 168 -32.28 1.37 18.06
N ALA A 169 -31.59 0.99 16.98
CA ALA A 169 -30.13 1.10 16.94
C ALA A 169 -29.68 2.56 16.91
N THR A 170 -28.57 2.86 17.57
CA THR A 170 -27.85 4.15 17.45
C THR A 170 -27.16 4.30 16.08
N GLU A 171 -26.69 5.50 15.70
CA GLU A 171 -25.94 5.69 14.44
C GLU A 171 -24.66 4.84 14.43
N TRP A 172 -23.97 4.78 15.56
CA TRP A 172 -22.78 3.97 15.73
C TRP A 172 -23.08 2.47 15.58
N GLU A 173 -24.23 2.01 16.11
CA GLU A 173 -24.64 0.62 15.94
C GLU A 173 -25.05 0.30 14.51
N ALA A 174 -25.77 1.19 13.83
CA ALA A 174 -26.08 1.02 12.41
C ALA A 174 -24.80 0.95 11.57
N PHE A 175 -23.83 1.81 11.85
CA PHE A 175 -22.50 1.73 11.22
C PHE A 175 -21.81 0.39 11.51
N ARG A 176 -21.62 0.04 12.78
CA ARG A 176 -20.83 -1.13 13.20
C ARG A 176 -21.47 -2.47 12.84
N LYS A 177 -22.81 -2.56 12.90
CA LYS A 177 -23.55 -3.82 12.70
C LYS A 177 -24.08 -3.99 11.28
N VAL A 178 -24.21 -2.91 10.50
CA VAL A 178 -24.78 -2.96 9.14
C VAL A 178 -23.79 -2.44 8.11
N ALA A 179 -23.45 -1.15 8.15
CA ALA A 179 -22.66 -0.53 7.09
C ALA A 179 -21.25 -1.12 6.96
N PHE A 180 -20.54 -1.25 8.09
CA PHE A 180 -19.16 -1.71 8.13
C PHE A 180 -19.00 -3.18 7.73
N PRO A 181 -19.78 -4.15 8.25
CA PRO A 181 -19.68 -5.54 7.81
C PRO A 181 -20.00 -5.73 6.32
N LEU A 182 -21.01 -5.01 5.80
CA LEU A 182 -21.39 -5.11 4.39
C LEU A 182 -20.36 -4.46 3.45
N ALA A 183 -19.70 -3.39 3.88
CA ALA A 183 -18.62 -2.74 3.12
C ALA A 183 -17.24 -3.39 3.33
N PHE A 184 -17.11 -4.31 4.29
CA PHE A 184 -15.83 -4.91 4.67
C PHE A 184 -15.09 -5.61 3.51
N PRO A 185 -15.74 -6.33 2.56
CA PRO A 185 -15.02 -6.94 1.44
C PRO A 185 -14.22 -5.92 0.63
N GLN A 186 -14.80 -4.75 0.38
CA GLN A 186 -14.17 -3.66 -0.34
C GLN A 186 -13.12 -2.95 0.52
N ILE A 187 -13.39 -2.75 1.82
CA ILE A 187 -12.39 -2.20 2.76
C ILE A 187 -11.16 -3.11 2.81
N PHE A 188 -11.35 -4.43 2.87
CA PHE A 188 -10.27 -5.42 2.90
C PHE A 188 -9.48 -5.43 1.59
N SER A 189 -10.15 -5.35 0.44
CA SER A 189 -9.48 -5.18 -0.86
C SER A 189 -8.60 -3.92 -0.88
N GLY A 190 -9.14 -2.81 -0.38
CA GLY A 190 -8.43 -1.55 -0.26
C GLY A 190 -7.22 -1.64 0.65
N ALA A 191 -7.31 -2.39 1.76
CA ALA A 191 -6.21 -2.60 2.68
C ALA A 191 -5.07 -3.40 2.04
N ILE A 192 -5.40 -4.44 1.25
CA ILE A 192 -4.41 -5.21 0.48
C ILE A 192 -3.69 -4.31 -0.53
N MET A 193 -4.44 -3.49 -1.27
CA MET A 193 -3.86 -2.57 -2.26
C MET A 193 -3.01 -1.48 -1.60
N SER A 194 -3.47 -0.92 -0.48
CA SER A 194 -2.72 0.05 0.32
C SER A 194 -1.43 -0.57 0.86
N TRP A 195 -1.45 -1.81 1.34
CA TRP A 195 -0.24 -2.51 1.79
C TRP A 195 0.74 -2.74 0.64
N ALA A 196 0.25 -3.22 -0.50
CA ALA A 196 1.06 -3.44 -1.70
C ALA A 196 1.68 -2.12 -2.21
N ARG A 197 0.96 -1.00 -2.10
CA ARG A 197 1.50 0.32 -2.42
C ARG A 197 2.51 0.81 -1.39
N ALA A 198 2.29 0.58 -0.10
CA ALA A 198 3.18 1.01 0.96
C ALA A 198 4.54 0.30 0.87
N ILE A 199 4.55 -1.02 0.68
CA ILE A 199 5.79 -1.82 0.63
C ILE A 199 6.66 -1.50 -0.59
N SER A 200 6.06 -1.02 -1.69
CA SER A 200 6.76 -0.60 -2.90
C SER A 200 7.40 0.80 -2.80
N GLU A 201 7.19 1.51 -1.68
CA GLU A 201 7.68 2.89 -1.54
C GLU A 201 9.17 2.93 -1.19
N PHE A 202 9.90 3.81 -1.88
CA PHE A 202 11.34 3.99 -1.71
C PHE A 202 11.71 5.46 -1.65
N ALA A 203 11.33 6.21 -2.69
CA ALA A 203 11.78 7.59 -2.89
C ALA A 203 11.24 8.53 -1.80
N ALA A 204 9.98 8.39 -1.38
CA ALA A 204 9.45 9.20 -0.29
C ALA A 204 10.13 8.87 1.05
N VAL A 205 10.40 7.58 1.28
CA VAL A 205 11.04 7.10 2.52
C VAL A 205 12.47 7.60 2.63
N ILE A 206 13.29 7.42 1.60
CA ILE A 206 14.71 7.80 1.65
C ILE A 206 14.92 9.30 1.81
N MET A 207 14.06 10.12 1.21
CA MET A 207 14.15 11.58 1.31
C MET A 207 13.80 12.09 2.72
N LEU A 208 12.86 11.44 3.41
CA LEU A 208 12.47 11.83 4.78
C LEU A 208 13.37 11.20 5.84
N VAL A 209 13.70 9.92 5.71
CA VAL A 209 14.33 9.12 6.77
C VAL A 209 15.84 9.00 6.57
N GLY A 210 16.31 9.04 5.32
CA GLY A 210 17.66 8.66 4.93
C GLY A 210 17.79 7.15 4.65
N PHE A 211 19.03 6.69 4.49
CA PHE A 211 19.32 5.27 4.18
C PHE A 211 19.12 4.32 5.37
N PHE A 212 19.14 4.85 6.60
CA PHE A 212 18.97 4.05 7.82
C PHE A 212 17.83 4.63 8.65
N PRO A 213 16.92 3.80 9.19
CA PRO A 213 16.85 2.34 9.04
C PRO A 213 16.45 1.90 7.62
N MET A 214 17.08 0.82 7.14
CA MET A 214 17.05 0.45 5.72
C MET A 214 15.85 -0.44 5.39
N VAL A 215 14.97 0.06 4.50
CA VAL A 215 13.85 -0.71 3.93
C VAL A 215 14.31 -1.54 2.72
N ALA A 216 13.59 -2.61 2.40
CA ALA A 216 13.96 -3.54 1.32
C ALA A 216 14.19 -2.86 -0.05
N PRO A 217 13.36 -1.91 -0.52
CA PRO A 217 13.67 -1.17 -1.75
C PRO A 217 15.01 -0.41 -1.71
N GLY A 218 15.35 0.16 -0.54
CA GLY A 218 16.65 0.82 -0.33
C GLY A 218 17.81 -0.16 -0.30
N MET A 219 17.60 -1.36 0.26
CA MET A 219 18.58 -2.45 0.22
C MET A 219 18.86 -2.91 -1.21
N ILE A 220 17.81 -3.08 -2.03
CA ILE A 220 17.93 -3.43 -3.45
C ILE A 220 18.76 -2.38 -4.18
N TRP A 221 18.40 -1.10 -4.00
CA TRP A 221 19.11 0.03 -4.61
C TRP A 221 20.58 0.05 -4.19
N SER A 222 20.86 -0.08 -2.89
CA SER A 222 22.23 -0.06 -2.35
C SER A 222 23.07 -1.21 -2.91
N ARG A 223 22.56 -2.44 -2.88
CA ARG A 223 23.31 -3.60 -3.43
C ARG A 223 23.52 -3.50 -4.93
N PHE A 224 22.53 -3.03 -5.68
CA PHE A 224 22.65 -2.85 -7.11
C PHE A 224 23.78 -1.88 -7.48
N TYR A 225 23.81 -0.70 -6.86
CA TYR A 225 24.81 0.31 -7.17
C TYR A 225 26.19 0.02 -6.59
N SER A 226 26.27 -0.66 -5.44
CA SER A 226 27.56 -0.94 -4.79
C SER A 226 28.22 -2.23 -5.30
N LEU A 227 27.44 -3.25 -5.67
CA LEU A 227 27.96 -4.60 -5.95
C LEU A 227 27.50 -5.18 -7.30
N GLY A 228 26.55 -4.52 -7.97
CA GLY A 228 26.08 -4.91 -9.30
C GLY A 228 24.73 -5.63 -9.33
N LEU A 229 24.32 -6.02 -10.55
CA LEU A 229 22.95 -6.47 -10.85
C LEU A 229 22.49 -7.66 -9.99
N TYR A 230 23.31 -8.71 -9.90
CA TYR A 230 22.91 -9.95 -9.22
C TYR A 230 22.68 -9.74 -7.72
N GLU A 231 23.47 -8.88 -7.06
CA GLU A 231 23.31 -8.61 -5.63
C GLU A 231 22.01 -7.86 -5.30
N GLY A 232 21.62 -6.90 -6.14
CA GLY A 232 20.31 -6.24 -6.04
C GLY A 232 19.17 -7.20 -6.38
N MET A 233 19.34 -8.03 -7.41
CA MET A 233 18.35 -8.99 -7.88
C MET A 233 17.96 -10.01 -6.80
N ARG A 234 18.93 -10.52 -6.03
CA ARG A 234 18.67 -11.46 -4.92
C ARG A 234 17.65 -10.92 -3.93
N VAL A 235 17.82 -9.66 -3.50
CA VAL A 235 16.91 -9.00 -2.55
C VAL A 235 15.56 -8.70 -3.21
N ALA A 236 15.58 -8.28 -4.48
CA ALA A 236 14.36 -7.99 -5.23
C ALA A 236 13.46 -9.23 -5.39
N VAL A 237 14.05 -10.39 -5.69
CA VAL A 237 13.32 -11.66 -5.82
C VAL A 237 12.73 -12.09 -4.48
N ILE A 238 13.47 -11.95 -3.38
CA ILE A 238 12.96 -12.25 -2.02
C ILE A 238 11.74 -11.37 -1.70
N LEU A 239 11.86 -10.05 -1.89
CA LEU A 239 10.76 -9.12 -1.64
C LEU A 239 9.55 -9.45 -2.53
N LEU A 240 9.79 -9.72 -3.82
CA LEU A 240 8.74 -10.06 -4.78
C LEU A 240 8.01 -11.35 -4.40
N LEU A 241 8.71 -12.41 -3.99
CA LEU A 241 8.09 -13.64 -3.51
C LEU A 241 7.20 -13.39 -2.31
N ILE A 242 7.65 -12.57 -1.36
CA ILE A 242 6.87 -12.22 -0.16
C ILE A 242 5.64 -11.41 -0.56
N THR A 243 5.79 -10.37 -1.37
CA THR A 243 4.67 -9.53 -1.82
C THR A 243 3.65 -10.36 -2.60
N LEU A 244 4.07 -11.23 -3.52
CA LEU A 244 3.17 -12.10 -4.27
C LEU A 244 2.48 -13.12 -3.36
N SER A 245 3.22 -13.74 -2.44
CA SER A 245 2.64 -14.73 -1.51
C SER A 245 1.59 -14.09 -0.60
N VAL A 246 1.87 -12.91 -0.06
CA VAL A 246 0.92 -12.16 0.77
C VAL A 246 -0.27 -11.70 -0.07
N PHE A 247 -0.05 -11.15 -1.27
CA PHE A 247 -1.13 -10.67 -2.13
C PHE A 247 -2.07 -11.80 -2.57
N VAL A 248 -1.52 -12.91 -3.08
CA VAL A 248 -2.30 -14.08 -3.51
C VAL A 248 -2.98 -14.73 -2.31
N GLY A 249 -2.28 -14.87 -1.18
CA GLY A 249 -2.86 -15.43 0.04
C GLY A 249 -4.06 -14.62 0.54
N LEU A 250 -3.93 -13.30 0.62
CA LEU A 250 -5.02 -12.43 1.06
C LEU A 250 -6.17 -12.37 0.04
N LYS A 251 -5.88 -12.39 -1.27
CA LYS A 251 -6.92 -12.47 -2.31
C LYS A 251 -7.68 -13.79 -2.29
N TYR A 252 -6.98 -14.89 -2.06
CA TYR A 252 -7.59 -16.21 -1.90
C TYR A 252 -8.50 -16.25 -0.67
N LEU A 253 -8.03 -15.74 0.48
CA LEU A 253 -8.84 -15.62 1.70
C LEU A 253 -10.08 -14.74 1.48
N GLN A 254 -9.94 -13.62 0.78
CA GLN A 254 -11.06 -12.75 0.40
C GLN A 254 -12.09 -13.52 -0.43
N GLY A 255 -11.64 -14.23 -1.48
CA GLY A 255 -12.52 -15.03 -2.32
C GLY A 255 -13.27 -16.10 -1.52
N ARG A 256 -12.59 -16.77 -0.58
CA ARG A 256 -13.21 -17.80 0.25
C ARG A 256 -14.24 -17.27 1.25
N LEU A 257 -13.98 -16.08 1.82
CA LEU A 257 -14.87 -15.45 2.81
C LEU A 257 -16.13 -14.86 2.17
N TYR A 258 -16.09 -14.52 0.88
CA TYR A 258 -17.16 -13.78 0.20
C TYR A 258 -17.73 -14.46 -1.05
N ALA A 259 -17.32 -15.67 -1.39
CA ALA A 259 -17.93 -16.46 -2.47
C ALA A 259 -19.31 -17.07 -2.10
N GLU A 260 -19.80 -16.87 -0.88
CA GLU A 260 -21.07 -17.43 -0.38
C GLU A 260 -22.25 -16.44 -0.35
N HIS A 261 -22.14 -15.27 -1.00
CA HIS A 261 -23.22 -14.27 -1.07
C HIS A 261 -23.52 -13.82 -2.51
#